data_AF-A0A5J5DGK6-F1
#
_entry.id   AF-A0A5J5DGK6-F1
#
_cell.length_a   1.000
_cell.length_b   1.000
_cell.length_c   1.000
_cell.angle_alpha   90.00
_cell.angle_beta   90.00
_cell.angle_gamma   90.00
#
_symmetry.space_group_name_H-M   'P 1'
#
loop_
_entity.id
_entity.type
_entity.pdbx_description
1 polymer ?
#
loop_
_entity_poly.entity_id
_entity_poly.type
_entity_poly.pdbx_seq_one_letter_code
_entity_poly.pdbx_strand_id
1 'polypeptide(L)'
;SVIFIRDHNALGQEVSGYIDYAHRLKTQDFEPYFSGKKRLMPGRSDLCHKEHRAATPAPAPASTSHLQQGRVDSYYNWKTQVSTSNSSPNFEVIYDDPNGLLFKNKRDKKILNVDPLSGPGEDSNRTFLQSDLYIHVVIYDHNIRTV
;
A
#
# COMPACT_ATOMS: atom_id res chain seq x y z
N SER A 1 -0.75 -2.58 -12.82
CA SER A 1 0.06 -1.98 -11.75
C SER A 1 -0.69 -1.97 -10.44
N VAL A 2 0.04 -1.98 -9.33
CA VAL A 2 -0.47 -1.78 -7.96
C VAL A 2 0.18 -0.51 -7.41
N ILE A 3 -0.57 0.31 -6.66
CA ILE A 3 -0.05 1.53 -6.04
C ILE A 3 -0.16 1.39 -4.54
N PHE A 4 0.94 1.55 -3.82
CA PHE A 4 0.94 1.76 -2.39
C PHE A 4 0.84 3.25 -2.08
N ILE A 5 -0.07 3.62 -1.17
CA ILE A 5 -0.20 4.98 -0.64
C ILE A 5 -0.21 4.90 0.89
N ARG A 6 0.54 5.80 1.53
CA ARG A 6 0.44 6.11 2.96
C ARG A 6 0.26 7.60 3.14
N ASP A 7 -0.80 8.00 3.83
CA ASP A 7 -1.03 9.40 4.22
C ASP A 7 -2.09 9.54 5.32
N HIS A 8 -2.44 10.76 5.72
CA HIS A 8 -3.52 11.02 6.66
C HIS A 8 -4.87 11.24 5.96
N ASN A 9 -5.93 10.67 6.52
CA ASN A 9 -7.30 11.00 6.10
C ASN A 9 -7.76 12.35 6.68
N ALA A 10 -8.97 12.79 6.31
CA ALA A 10 -9.55 14.05 6.80
C ALA A 10 -9.75 14.10 8.34
N LEU A 11 -9.69 12.96 9.02
CA LEU A 11 -9.78 12.85 10.48
C LEU A 11 -8.39 12.86 11.15
N GLY A 12 -7.31 13.04 10.39
CA GLY A 12 -5.94 13.02 10.89
C GLY A 12 -5.44 11.60 11.25
N GLN A 13 -6.14 10.55 10.82
CA GLN A 13 -5.69 9.17 11.03
C GLN A 13 -4.75 8.77 9.90
N GLU A 14 -3.60 8.16 10.24
CA GLU A 14 -2.72 7.59 9.22
C GLU A 14 -3.42 6.40 8.57
N VAL A 15 -3.46 6.40 7.24
CA VAL A 15 -4.03 5.35 6.40
C VAL A 15 -2.95 4.88 5.44
N SER A 16 -2.79 3.57 5.34
CA SER A 16 -1.92 2.97 4.33
C SER A 16 -2.61 1.82 3.61
N GLY A 17 -2.19 1.52 2.39
CA GLY A 17 -2.77 0.42 1.64
C GLY A 17 -2.29 0.32 0.20
N TYR A 18 -2.64 -0.81 -0.41
CA TYR A 18 -2.28 -1.15 -1.78
C TYR A 18 -3.54 -1.18 -2.64
N ILE A 19 -3.50 -0.45 -3.75
CA ILE A 19 -4.61 -0.24 -4.67
C ILE A 19 -4.28 -0.97 -5.97
N ASP A 20 -5.16 -1.87 -6.40
CA ASP A 20 -5.13 -2.34 -7.79
C ASP A 20 -5.60 -1.20 -8.70
N TYR A 21 -4.64 -0.47 -9.25
CA TYR A 21 -4.91 0.77 -9.97
C TYR A 21 -5.74 0.51 -11.24
N ALA A 22 -5.46 -0.58 -11.96
CA ALA A 22 -6.21 -0.92 -13.16
C ALA A 22 -7.66 -1.30 -12.84
N HIS A 23 -7.89 -2.00 -11.74
CA HIS A 23 -9.25 -2.28 -11.27
C HIS A 23 -9.95 -0.99 -10.82
N ARG A 24 -9.26 -0.13 -10.07
CA ARG A 24 -9.82 1.12 -9.55
C ARG A 24 -10.24 2.05 -10.69
N LEU A 25 -9.39 2.24 -11.70
CA LEU A 25 -9.67 3.02 -12.90
C LEU A 25 -10.94 2.55 -13.64
N LYS A 26 -11.20 1.24 -13.65
CA LYS A 26 -12.36 0.66 -14.35
C LYS A 26 -13.67 0.78 -13.57
N THR A 27 -13.59 0.91 -12.25
CA THR A 27 -14.76 0.75 -11.35
C THR A 27 -15.17 2.06 -10.66
N GLN A 28 -14.39 3.12 -10.79
CA GLN A 28 -14.68 4.42 -10.19
C GLN A 28 -14.47 5.56 -11.17
N ASP A 29 -15.14 6.69 -10.91
CA ASP A 29 -14.87 7.93 -11.60
C ASP A 29 -13.53 8.52 -11.13
N PHE A 30 -12.61 8.72 -12.08
CA PHE A 30 -11.28 9.25 -11.83
C PHE A 30 -11.12 10.74 -12.13
N GLU A 31 -12.12 11.37 -12.75
CA GLU A 31 -12.11 12.80 -13.05
C GLU A 31 -11.81 13.67 -11.81
N PRO A 32 -12.36 13.38 -10.60
CA PRO A 32 -12.05 14.17 -9.41
C PRO A 32 -10.60 14.04 -8.95
N TYR A 33 -9.94 12.91 -9.21
CA TYR A 33 -8.52 12.74 -8.84
C TYR A 33 -7.62 13.45 -9.85
N PHE A 34 -7.89 13.32 -11.14
CA PHE A 34 -7.09 13.97 -12.20
C PHE A 34 -7.25 15.50 -12.20
N SER A 35 -8.43 16.00 -11.85
CA SER A 35 -8.66 17.44 -11.67
C SER A 35 -8.15 17.99 -10.33
N GLY A 36 -7.58 17.16 -9.46
CA GLY A 36 -7.06 17.57 -8.15
C GLY A 36 -8.13 17.90 -7.09
N LYS A 37 -9.41 17.69 -7.40
CA LYS A 37 -10.53 17.92 -6.46
C LYS A 37 -10.59 16.88 -5.34
N LYS A 38 -9.98 15.72 -5.54
CA LYS A 38 -9.96 14.62 -4.57
C LYS A 38 -8.59 13.96 -4.54
N ARG A 39 -8.16 13.52 -3.36
CA ARG A 39 -6.96 12.70 -3.17
C ARG A 39 -7.29 11.22 -3.30
N LEU A 40 -6.44 10.46 -3.98
CA LEU A 40 -6.56 9.01 -4.07
C LEU A 40 -6.08 8.41 -2.75
N MET A 41 -7.00 7.83 -1.98
CA MET A 41 -6.71 7.21 -0.70
C MET A 41 -7.10 5.73 -0.72
N PRO A 42 -6.32 4.83 -0.10
CA PRO A 42 -6.70 3.43 0.06
C PRO A 42 -8.00 3.32 0.85
N GLY A 43 -8.88 2.42 0.43
CA GLY A 43 -10.15 2.14 1.09
C GLY A 43 -10.43 0.64 1.21
N ARG A 44 -11.59 0.33 1.81
CA ARG A 44 -11.99 -1.03 2.19
C ARG A 44 -12.14 -2.03 1.04
N SER A 45 -12.21 -1.58 -0.20
CA SER A 45 -12.35 -2.46 -1.39
C SER A 45 -11.03 -2.67 -2.12
N ASP A 46 -9.94 -2.06 -1.65
CA ASP A 46 -8.62 -2.21 -2.26
C ASP A 46 -7.91 -3.48 -1.75
N LEU A 47 -6.76 -3.80 -2.35
CA LEU A 47 -6.05 -5.08 -2.11
C LEU A 47 -5.75 -5.28 -0.64
N CYS A 48 -5.28 -4.21 0.00
CA CYS A 48 -5.23 -4.13 1.45
C CYS A 48 -5.26 -2.68 1.91
N HIS A 49 -5.83 -2.45 3.09
CA HIS A 49 -5.97 -1.13 3.69
C HIS A 49 -5.94 -1.23 5.21
N LYS A 50 -5.29 -0.26 5.84
CA LYS A 50 -5.20 -0.12 7.28
C LYS A 50 -5.39 1.33 7.70
N GLU A 51 -6.34 1.56 8.59
CA GLU A 51 -6.44 2.80 9.37
C GLU A 51 -5.68 2.61 10.68
N HIS A 52 -4.74 3.50 10.95
CA HIS A 52 -4.08 3.59 12.24
C HIS A 52 -4.96 4.40 13.17
N ARG A 53 -5.16 3.90 14.39
CA ARG A 53 -5.85 4.66 15.43
C ARG A 53 -5.09 5.97 15.60
N ALA A 54 -5.80 7.10 15.61
CA ALA A 54 -5.20 8.39 15.94
C ALA A 54 -4.39 8.20 17.22
N ALA A 55 -3.11 8.59 17.20
CA ALA A 55 -2.29 8.56 18.39
C ALA A 55 -3.06 9.34 19.46
N THR A 56 -3.48 8.66 20.53
CA THR A 56 -3.95 9.36 21.71
C THR A 56 -2.81 10.31 22.08
N PRO A 57 -3.04 11.62 22.29
CA PRO A 57 -1.96 12.52 22.66
C PRO A 57 -1.30 11.92 23.89
N ALA A 58 -0.07 11.43 23.73
CA ALA A 58 0.65 10.78 24.81
C ALA A 58 0.82 11.80 25.94
N PRO A 59 0.65 11.41 27.22
CA PRO A 59 1.13 12.23 28.31
C PRO A 59 2.64 12.51 28.11
N ALA A 60 3.07 13.73 28.44
CA ALA A 60 4.38 14.30 28.13
C ALA A 60 5.57 13.33 28.29
N PRO A 61 6.61 13.43 27.43
CA PRO A 61 7.66 12.42 27.33
C PRO A 61 8.52 12.39 28.59
N ALA A 62 8.57 11.23 29.26
CA ALA A 62 9.68 10.87 30.12
C ALA A 62 10.88 10.49 29.23
N SER A 63 11.97 11.23 29.41
CA SER A 63 13.26 11.10 28.73
C SER A 63 13.66 9.65 28.47
N THR A 64 13.70 9.23 27.21
CA THR A 64 14.43 8.03 26.81
C THR A 64 15.22 8.33 25.54
N SER A 65 16.52 8.48 25.72
CA SER A 65 17.52 8.64 24.67
C SER A 65 17.75 7.31 23.95
N HIS A 66 17.38 7.22 22.67
CA HIS A 66 18.14 6.43 21.69
C HIS A 66 17.75 6.87 20.28
N LEU A 67 18.69 7.50 19.57
CA LEU A 67 18.64 7.67 18.13
C LEU A 67 18.51 6.29 17.47
N GLN A 68 17.42 6.07 16.71
CA GLN A 68 17.43 5.08 15.65
C GLN A 68 16.94 5.72 14.36
N GLN A 69 17.94 6.20 13.63
CA GLN A 69 17.94 6.57 12.22
C GLN A 69 17.14 5.55 11.39
N GLY A 70 16.13 6.03 10.65
CA GLY A 70 15.66 5.40 9.41
C GLY A 70 15.04 4.01 9.53
N ARG A 71 13.97 3.87 10.32
CA ARG A 71 13.11 2.69 10.21
C ARG A 71 12.23 2.85 8.97
N VAL A 72 12.61 2.17 7.88
CA VAL A 72 11.67 1.83 6.81
C VAL A 72 10.71 0.83 7.45
N ASP A 73 9.69 1.34 8.14
CA ASP A 73 8.70 0.53 8.83
C ASP A 73 7.96 -0.31 7.79
N SER A 74 8.37 -1.57 7.72
CA SER A 74 7.77 -2.66 6.96
C SER A 74 6.23 -2.58 7.03
N TYR A 75 5.58 -2.37 5.89
CA TYR A 75 4.13 -2.15 5.76
C TYR A 75 3.29 -3.42 5.92
N TYR A 76 3.63 -4.25 6.91
CA TYR A 76 2.83 -5.36 7.37
C TYR A 76 3.02 -5.53 8.88
N ASN A 77 2.00 -5.20 9.66
CA ASN A 77 1.98 -5.55 11.08
C ASN A 77 1.48 -6.99 11.21
N TRP A 78 2.43 -7.93 11.30
CA TRP A 78 2.19 -9.36 11.50
C TRP A 78 1.44 -9.70 12.81
N LYS A 79 1.36 -8.76 13.77
CA LYS A 79 0.71 -8.99 15.07
C LYS A 79 -0.79 -8.75 15.07
N THR A 80 -1.33 -7.97 14.13
CA THR A 80 -2.73 -7.53 14.26
C THR A 80 -3.70 -8.24 13.33
N GLN A 81 -3.29 -8.82 12.19
CA GLN A 81 -4.20 -9.36 11.15
C GLN A 81 -5.33 -8.41 10.68
N VAL A 82 -5.46 -7.19 11.23
CA VAL A 82 -6.48 -6.19 10.88
C VAL A 82 -6.01 -5.37 9.68
N SER A 83 -5.81 -6.02 8.56
CA SER A 83 -5.87 -5.36 7.26
C SER A 83 -7.00 -6.01 6.51
N THR A 84 -8.05 -5.26 6.18
CA THR A 84 -9.09 -5.81 5.29
C THR A 84 -8.43 -6.12 3.96
N SER A 85 -8.52 -7.36 3.54
CA SER A 85 -7.89 -7.87 2.35
C SER A 85 -8.90 -8.22 1.29
N ASN A 86 -8.73 -7.70 0.08
CA ASN A 86 -9.66 -8.01 -1.00
C ASN A 86 -8.87 -8.34 -2.25
N SER A 87 -8.81 -9.64 -2.60
CA SER A 87 -8.34 -10.02 -3.92
C SER A 87 -9.17 -9.31 -4.99
N SER A 88 -8.53 -8.59 -5.89
CA SER A 88 -9.18 -7.93 -7.01
C SER A 88 -9.37 -8.91 -8.18
N PRO A 89 -10.01 -8.50 -9.29
CA PRO A 89 -10.00 -9.28 -10.53
C PRO A 89 -8.60 -9.53 -11.12
N ASN A 90 -7.62 -8.65 -10.86
CA ASN A 90 -6.27 -8.78 -11.44
C ASN A 90 -5.27 -9.46 -10.48
N PHE A 91 -5.42 -9.29 -9.17
CA PHE A 91 -4.48 -9.81 -8.18
C PHE A 91 -5.19 -10.61 -7.08
N GLU A 92 -4.60 -11.75 -6.76
CA GLU A 92 -4.91 -12.54 -5.58
C GLU A 92 -3.95 -12.13 -4.46
N VAL A 93 -4.48 -11.95 -3.25
CA VAL A 93 -3.63 -11.62 -2.09
C VAL A 93 -3.28 -12.89 -1.31
N ILE A 94 -1.99 -13.05 -1.02
CA ILE A 94 -1.44 -14.19 -0.28
C ILE A 94 -0.94 -13.67 1.08
N TYR A 95 -1.60 -14.10 2.16
CA TYR A 95 -1.31 -13.66 3.54
C TYR A 95 -0.47 -14.64 4.36
N ASP A 96 -0.49 -15.92 3.99
CA ASP A 96 0.12 -16.99 4.78
C ASP A 96 1.58 -17.29 4.35
N ASP A 97 2.21 -16.39 3.59
CA ASP A 97 3.62 -16.54 3.25
C ASP A 97 4.49 -16.10 4.44
N PRO A 98 5.45 -16.93 4.88
CA PRO A 98 6.31 -16.60 6.03
C PRO A 98 7.19 -15.36 5.79
N ASN A 99 7.38 -14.95 4.53
CA ASN A 99 8.19 -13.80 4.15
C ASN A 99 7.37 -12.50 4.03
N GLY A 100 6.06 -12.55 4.28
CA GLY A 100 5.19 -11.37 4.35
C GLY A 100 4.13 -11.31 3.23
N LEU A 101 3.63 -10.10 2.97
CA LEU A 101 2.53 -9.88 2.03
C LEU A 101 2.99 -10.06 0.58
N LEU A 102 2.28 -10.92 -0.16
CA LEU A 102 2.50 -11.12 -1.59
C LEU A 102 1.21 -10.90 -2.37
N PHE A 103 1.35 -10.43 -3.61
CA PHE A 103 0.25 -10.39 -4.57
C PHE A 103 0.57 -11.30 -5.74
N LYS A 104 -0.37 -12.14 -6.15
CA LYS A 104 -0.23 -12.98 -7.34
C LYS A 104 -1.08 -12.44 -8.46
N ASN A 105 -0.47 -12.14 -9.59
CA ASN A 105 -1.23 -11.75 -10.77
C ASN A 105 -2.08 -12.94 -11.25
N LYS A 106 -3.39 -12.73 -11.40
CA LYS A 106 -4.33 -13.82 -11.72
C LYS A 106 -4.19 -14.33 -13.15
N ARG A 107 -3.60 -13.55 -14.06
CA ARG A 107 -3.48 -13.87 -15.48
C ARG A 107 -2.27 -14.74 -15.78
N ASP A 108 -1.07 -14.31 -15.39
CA ASP A 108 0.18 -15.05 -15.65
C ASP A 108 0.68 -15.86 -14.44
N LYS A 109 -0.01 -15.76 -13.30
CA LYS A 109 0.30 -16.46 -12.04
C LYS A 109 1.63 -16.02 -11.40
N LYS A 110 2.26 -14.95 -11.88
CA LYS A 110 3.51 -14.44 -11.32
C LYS A 110 3.28 -13.67 -10.01
N ILE A 111 4.29 -13.73 -9.15
CA ILE A 111 4.28 -13.08 -7.84
C ILE A 111 4.85 -11.67 -7.96
N LEU A 112 4.09 -10.72 -7.43
CA LEU A 112 4.51 -9.38 -7.09
C LEU A 112 4.82 -9.32 -5.59
N ASN A 113 6.09 -9.17 -5.25
CA ASN A 113 6.55 -9.01 -3.88
C ASN A 113 6.57 -7.52 -3.51
N VAL A 114 5.89 -7.15 -2.43
CA VAL A 114 5.76 -5.76 -1.98
C VAL A 114 6.62 -5.41 -0.78
N ASP A 115 7.46 -6.33 -0.32
CA ASP A 115 8.46 -6.05 0.71
C ASP A 115 9.51 -5.06 0.16
N PRO A 116 9.69 -3.87 0.78
CA PRO A 116 10.68 -2.87 0.36
C PRO A 116 12.12 -3.39 0.39
N LEU A 117 12.43 -4.41 1.19
CA LEU A 117 13.78 -4.97 1.33
C LEU A 117 14.07 -6.07 0.31
N SER A 118 13.04 -6.54 -0.39
CA SER A 118 13.14 -7.57 -1.43
C SER A 118 12.93 -6.99 -2.83
N GLY A 119 13.35 -7.75 -3.85
CA GLY A 119 13.01 -7.43 -5.24
C GLY A 119 11.52 -7.64 -5.54
N PRO A 120 10.91 -6.87 -6.46
CA PRO A 120 9.47 -6.89 -6.71
C PRO A 120 8.95 -8.18 -7.36
N GLY A 121 9.82 -9.09 -7.77
CA GLY A 121 9.47 -10.30 -8.50
C GLY A 121 9.65 -10.16 -10.01
N GLU A 122 9.44 -11.27 -10.72
CA GLU A 122 9.57 -11.29 -12.18
C GLU A 122 8.55 -10.38 -12.86
N ASP A 123 8.94 -9.82 -14.00
CA ASP A 123 8.14 -8.89 -14.82
C ASP A 123 7.56 -7.71 -14.04
N SER A 124 8.14 -7.40 -12.88
CA SER A 124 7.67 -6.37 -11.98
C SER A 124 8.76 -5.34 -11.73
N ASN A 125 8.39 -4.06 -11.70
CA ASN A 125 9.25 -2.97 -11.27
C ASN A 125 8.65 -2.27 -10.05
N ARG A 126 9.51 -1.76 -9.17
CA ARG A 126 9.12 -0.94 -8.02
C ARG A 126 9.74 0.44 -8.14
N THR A 127 8.90 1.46 -8.11
CA THR A 127 9.31 2.87 -8.20
C THR A 127 8.79 3.63 -6.99
N PHE A 128 9.70 4.15 -6.17
CA PHE A 128 9.35 5.10 -5.12
C PHE A 128 9.13 6.48 -5.74
N LEU A 129 8.02 7.13 -5.42
CA LEU A 129 7.71 8.47 -5.91
C LEU A 129 7.78 9.48 -4.76
N GLN A 130 8.59 10.51 -4.94
CA GLN A 130 8.52 11.70 -4.10
C GLN A 130 7.24 12.47 -4.42
N SER A 131 6.52 12.88 -3.38
CA SER A 131 5.23 13.57 -3.52
C SER A 131 5.05 14.58 -2.40
N ASP A 132 4.56 15.76 -2.76
CA ASP A 132 4.10 16.75 -1.78
C ASP A 132 2.67 16.45 -1.31
N LEU A 133 1.97 15.56 -2.01
CA LEU A 133 0.59 15.20 -1.71
C LEU A 133 0.46 14.02 -0.77
N TYR A 134 1.46 13.14 -0.64
CA TYR A 134 1.35 11.93 0.18
C TYR A 134 2.67 11.71 0.90
N ILE A 135 2.60 11.23 2.15
CA ILE A 135 3.79 10.85 2.90
C ILE A 135 4.62 9.83 2.13
N HIS A 136 4.03 8.72 1.66
CA HIS A 136 4.72 7.77 0.79
C HIS A 136 3.83 7.29 -0.36
N VAL A 137 4.46 7.16 -1.54
CA VAL A 137 3.86 6.54 -2.73
C VAL A 137 4.87 5.58 -3.35
N VAL A 138 4.42 4.36 -3.62
CA VAL A 138 5.21 3.37 -4.37
C VAL A 138 4.36 2.78 -5.48
N ILE A 139 4.89 2.79 -6.70
CA ILE A 139 4.26 2.14 -7.85
C ILE A 139 4.93 0.80 -8.08
N TYR A 140 4.10 -0.23 -8.22
CA TYR A 140 4.47 -1.56 -8.64
C TYR A 140 3.90 -1.83 -10.03
N ASP A 141 4.73 -1.73 -11.06
CA ASP A 141 4.34 -1.98 -12.44
C ASP A 141 4.60 -3.43 -12.80
N HIS A 142 3.54 -4.16 -13.13
CA HIS A 142 3.60 -5.57 -13.49
C HIS A 142 3.28 -5.73 -14.98
N ASN A 143 4.27 -6.18 -15.75
CA ASN A 143 4.23 -6.26 -17.20
C ASN A 143 3.67 -7.60 -17.65
N ILE A 144 2.37 -7.61 -17.94
CA ILE A 144 1.73 -8.77 -18.55
C ILE A 144 2.02 -8.74 -20.05
N ARG A 145 2.93 -9.59 -20.53
CA ARG A 145 3.13 -9.78 -21.98
C ARG A 145 1.93 -10.53 -22.53
N THR A 146 1.18 -9.91 -23.42
CA THR A 146 0.27 -10.62 -24.33
C THR A 146 1.10 -11.23 -25.45
N VAL A 147 1.07 -12.57 -25.53
CA VAL A 147 1.37 -13.27 -26.79
C VAL A 147 0.21 -13.10 -27.77
#